data_AF-A0A924JQJ0-F1
#
_entry.id   AF-A0A924JQJ0-F1
#
_cell.length_a   1.000
_cell.length_b   1.000
_cell.length_c   1.000
_cell.angle_alpha   90.00
_cell.angle_beta   90.00
_cell.angle_gamma   90.00
#
_symmetry.space_group_name_H-M   'P 1'
#
loop_
_entity.id
_entity.type
_entity.pdbx_description
1 polymer ?
#
loop_
_entity_poly.entity_id
_entity_poly.type
_entity_poly.pdbx_seq_one_letter_code
_entity_poly.pdbx_strand_id
1 'polypeptide(L)'
;MANRVEYGKIERITGQTFDPVLAFMQAVPAMIAKARNDGWSSAHSYRGFHVAGTAYAINTTDKVAVTESGGNLKRETKGKVCVEKRLDGRLRKSMTDIIGFVVLGTSDQQSIEDVTGLATPTLHLCSDCRQEIPASPIVSPTTLIVHSGLVQDVNQAFTIGQEVGMYARVDKNQVDPLLHDALPDFHDWGARVNTYIKLTGGQEAACAIDLGERQRLAQLALSKTVQS
;
A
#
# COMPACT_ATOMS: atom_id res chain seq x y z
N MET A 1 5.00 -4.52 -25.37
CA MET A 1 4.45 -3.15 -25.39
C MET A 1 4.00 -2.83 -23.98
N ALA A 2 4.58 -1.82 -23.34
CA ALA A 2 4.20 -1.44 -21.98
C ALA A 2 2.81 -0.78 -22.02
N ASN A 3 1.86 -1.31 -21.23
CA ASN A 3 0.57 -0.68 -21.04
C ASN A 3 0.79 0.68 -20.38
N ARG A 4 0.47 1.75 -21.11
CA ARG A 4 0.56 3.13 -20.64
C ARG A 4 -0.68 3.39 -19.77
N VAL A 5 -0.48 3.47 -18.45
CA VAL A 5 -1.56 3.69 -17.48
C VAL A 5 -2.08 5.14 -17.61
N GLU A 6 -3.33 5.30 -18.03
CA GLU A 6 -4.07 6.58 -18.00
C GLU A 6 -5.02 6.60 -16.78
N TYR A 7 -4.87 7.59 -15.91
CA TYR A 7 -5.45 7.64 -14.57
C TYR A 7 -6.93 8.03 -14.53
N GLY A 8 -7.71 7.46 -13.61
CA GLY A 8 -9.16 7.67 -13.50
C GLY A 8 -9.99 6.89 -14.54
N LYS A 9 -9.32 6.07 -15.35
CA LYS A 9 -9.94 5.21 -16.35
C LYS A 9 -10.30 3.87 -15.70
N ILE A 10 -11.55 3.47 -15.85
CA ILE A 10 -11.99 2.10 -15.61
C ILE A 10 -11.21 1.23 -16.62
N GLU A 11 -10.23 0.47 -16.13
CA GLU A 11 -9.54 -0.51 -16.98
C GLU A 11 -10.42 -1.74 -17.07
N ARG A 12 -10.97 -2.00 -18.27
CA ARG A 12 -11.60 -3.30 -18.55
C ARG A 12 -10.49 -4.33 -18.68
N ILE A 13 -10.56 -5.36 -17.84
CA ILE A 13 -9.71 -6.53 -17.91
C ILE A 13 -10.14 -7.34 -19.14
N THR A 14 -9.39 -7.19 -20.24
CA THR A 14 -9.61 -7.93 -21.49
C THR A 14 -8.55 -9.03 -21.65
N GLY A 15 -8.96 -10.25 -22.00
CA GLY A 15 -8.07 -11.40 -22.18
C GLY A 15 -8.20 -12.49 -21.11
N GLN A 16 -7.58 -13.66 -21.36
CA GLN A 16 -7.67 -14.85 -20.51
C GLN A 16 -6.71 -14.85 -19.30
N THR A 17 -5.77 -13.91 -19.19
CA THR A 17 -4.73 -13.93 -18.14
C THR A 17 -4.44 -12.54 -17.57
N PHE A 18 -5.17 -12.14 -16.53
CA PHE A 18 -4.93 -10.91 -15.78
C PHE A 18 -4.40 -11.23 -14.38
N ASP A 19 -3.22 -10.71 -14.08
CA ASP A 19 -2.63 -10.79 -12.76
C ASP A 19 -2.74 -9.41 -12.05
N PRO A 20 -3.73 -9.22 -11.16
CA PRO A 20 -3.94 -7.95 -10.47
C PRO A 20 -2.76 -7.57 -9.57
N VAL A 21 -2.04 -8.55 -9.04
CA VAL A 21 -0.90 -8.30 -8.14
C VAL A 21 0.28 -7.74 -8.92
N LEU A 22 0.59 -8.33 -10.10
CA LEU A 22 1.59 -7.78 -11.01
C LEU A 22 1.24 -6.35 -11.43
N ALA A 23 -0.01 -6.13 -11.80
CA ALA A 23 -0.50 -4.81 -12.23
C ALA A 23 -0.34 -3.77 -11.11
N PHE A 24 -0.73 -4.11 -9.87
CA PHE A 24 -0.48 -3.26 -8.71
C PHE A 24 1.01 -2.97 -8.51
N MET A 25 1.85 -4.01 -8.49
CA MET A 25 3.29 -3.84 -8.30
C MET A 25 3.89 -2.90 -9.36
N GLN A 26 3.52 -3.04 -10.63
CA GLN A 26 3.97 -2.16 -11.70
C GLN A 26 3.44 -0.72 -11.55
N ALA A 27 2.26 -0.55 -10.98
CA ALA A 27 1.63 0.75 -10.78
C ALA A 27 2.16 1.53 -9.56
N VAL A 28 2.81 0.89 -8.58
CA VAL A 28 3.24 1.55 -7.33
C VAL A 28 4.00 2.88 -7.54
N PRO A 29 5.04 2.98 -8.40
CA PRO A 29 5.74 4.26 -8.59
C PRO A 29 4.81 5.39 -9.08
N ALA A 30 3.89 5.08 -9.99
CA ALA A 30 2.89 6.03 -10.48
C ALA A 30 1.83 6.37 -9.41
N MET A 31 1.43 5.39 -8.62
CA MET A 31 0.53 5.55 -7.48
C MET A 31 1.11 6.47 -6.40
N ILE A 32 2.43 6.41 -6.17
CA ILE A 32 3.14 7.32 -5.24
C ILE A 32 3.12 8.75 -5.78
N ALA A 33 3.45 8.95 -7.05
CA ALA A 33 3.34 10.26 -7.68
C ALA A 33 1.91 10.83 -7.57
N LYS A 34 0.89 9.98 -7.78
CA LYS A 34 -0.51 10.35 -7.61
C LYS A 34 -0.87 10.69 -6.16
N ALA A 35 -0.39 9.91 -5.18
CA ALA A 35 -0.58 10.22 -3.76
C ALA A 35 0.05 11.56 -3.39
N ARG A 36 1.27 11.84 -3.86
CA ARG A 36 1.95 13.14 -3.65
C ARG A 36 1.15 14.31 -4.20
N ASN A 37 0.59 14.20 -5.41
CA ASN A 37 -0.14 15.29 -6.05
C ASN A 37 -1.57 15.45 -5.50
N ASP A 38 -2.35 14.38 -5.53
CA ASP A 38 -3.80 14.42 -5.26
C ASP A 38 -4.12 14.14 -3.80
N GLY A 39 -3.33 13.25 -3.19
CA GLY A 39 -3.53 12.87 -1.80
C GLY A 39 -3.14 14.02 -0.87
N TRP A 40 -2.04 14.71 -1.16
CA TRP A 40 -1.59 15.86 -0.38
C TRP A 40 -2.57 17.03 -0.42
N SER A 41 -3.04 17.41 -1.60
CA SER A 41 -4.00 18.51 -1.78
C SER A 41 -5.36 18.25 -1.12
N SER A 42 -5.70 16.97 -0.90
CA SER A 42 -6.95 16.55 -0.23
C SER A 42 -6.78 16.15 1.23
N ALA A 43 -5.56 16.23 1.77
CA ALA A 43 -5.23 15.96 3.16
C ALA A 43 -5.54 17.19 4.03
N HIS A 44 -5.98 16.95 5.26
CA HIS A 44 -6.19 18.00 6.23
C HIS A 44 -5.78 17.53 7.62
N SER A 45 -4.95 18.32 8.29
CA SER A 45 -4.54 18.10 9.67
C SER A 45 -4.54 19.40 10.49
N TYR A 46 -5.22 19.41 11.64
CA TYR A 46 -5.16 20.54 12.58
C TYR A 46 -3.76 20.76 13.17
N ARG A 47 -2.89 19.74 13.12
CA ARG A 47 -1.52 19.76 13.68
C ARG A 47 -0.43 19.68 12.61
N GLY A 48 -0.74 19.98 11.35
CA GLY A 48 0.21 19.92 10.23
C GLY A 48 0.68 18.52 9.81
N PHE A 49 0.27 17.45 10.51
CA PHE A 49 0.63 16.07 10.18
C PHE A 49 -0.30 15.49 9.11
N HIS A 50 0.11 15.56 7.85
CA HIS A 50 -0.66 15.13 6.68
C HIS A 50 -0.21 13.73 6.21
N VAL A 51 -1.17 12.94 5.77
CA VAL A 51 -0.98 11.59 5.23
C VAL A 51 -1.76 11.51 3.93
N ALA A 52 -1.08 11.12 2.87
CA ALA A 52 -1.65 10.91 1.54
C ALA A 52 -1.63 9.43 1.20
N GLY A 53 -2.41 9.01 0.21
CA GLY A 53 -2.38 7.62 -0.21
C GLY A 53 -3.18 7.33 -1.44
N THR A 54 -2.94 6.14 -1.99
CA THR A 54 -3.74 5.54 -3.05
C THR A 54 -4.03 4.08 -2.74
N ALA A 55 -5.07 3.55 -3.37
CA ALA A 55 -5.42 2.13 -3.30
C ALA A 55 -5.73 1.62 -4.71
N TYR A 56 -5.22 0.42 -5.01
CA TYR A 56 -5.54 -0.31 -6.24
C TYR A 56 -6.53 -1.41 -5.90
N ALA A 57 -7.68 -1.39 -6.54
CA ALA A 57 -8.76 -2.33 -6.29
C ALA A 57 -9.30 -2.89 -7.59
N ILE A 58 -9.88 -4.08 -7.48
CA ILE A 58 -10.53 -4.75 -8.59
C ILE A 58 -11.97 -5.10 -8.24
N ASN A 59 -12.78 -5.21 -9.27
CA ASN A 59 -14.06 -5.87 -9.25
C ASN A 59 -13.97 -7.06 -10.20
N THR A 60 -13.93 -8.25 -9.62
CA THR A 60 -13.79 -9.51 -10.37
C THR A 60 -15.02 -9.83 -11.22
N THR A 61 -16.22 -9.42 -10.77
CA THR A 61 -17.49 -9.57 -11.50
C THR A 61 -17.51 -8.73 -12.77
N ASP A 62 -17.26 -7.43 -12.63
CA ASP A 62 -17.33 -6.47 -13.73
C ASP A 62 -16.05 -6.42 -14.55
N LYS A 63 -15.01 -7.16 -14.12
CA LYS A 63 -13.68 -7.20 -14.75
C LYS A 63 -13.10 -5.79 -14.87
N VAL A 64 -13.14 -5.05 -13.78
CA VAL A 64 -12.66 -3.67 -13.69
C VAL A 64 -11.55 -3.56 -12.67
N ALA A 65 -10.53 -2.74 -12.96
CA ALA A 65 -9.60 -2.24 -11.97
C ALA A 65 -9.70 -0.72 -11.83
N VAL A 66 -9.49 -0.21 -10.61
CA VAL A 66 -9.49 1.22 -10.29
C VAL A 66 -8.34 1.58 -9.36
N THR A 67 -7.81 2.78 -9.53
CA THR A 67 -6.88 3.41 -8.59
C THR A 67 -7.54 4.65 -7.99
N GLU A 68 -7.78 4.62 -6.69
CA GLU A 68 -8.34 5.75 -5.94
C GLU A 68 -7.24 6.46 -5.14
N SER A 69 -7.37 7.78 -4.96
CA SER A 69 -6.45 8.60 -4.16
C SER A 69 -7.18 9.45 -3.12
N GLY A 70 -6.46 9.82 -2.05
CA GLY A 70 -6.96 10.73 -1.05
C GLY A 70 -5.93 11.08 0.02
N GLY A 71 -6.35 11.94 0.94
CA GLY A 71 -5.60 12.26 2.15
C GLY A 71 -6.42 12.05 3.41
N ASN A 72 -5.75 12.07 4.56
CA ASN A 72 -6.40 12.00 5.87
C ASN A 72 -7.25 13.25 6.14
N LEU A 73 -8.29 13.10 6.96
CA LEU A 73 -9.16 14.18 7.41
C LEU A 73 -9.13 14.25 8.94
N LYS A 74 -8.27 15.10 9.50
CA LYS A 74 -8.16 15.36 10.95
C LYS A 74 -8.52 16.82 11.22
N ARG A 75 -9.81 17.09 11.45
CA ARG A 75 -10.33 18.42 11.82
C ARG A 75 -10.64 18.45 13.32
N GLU A 76 -10.42 19.57 14.00
CA GLU A 76 -10.51 19.67 15.47
C GLU A 76 -11.86 19.22 16.04
N THR A 77 -12.96 19.57 15.36
CA THR A 77 -14.33 19.34 15.82
C THR A 77 -15.06 18.22 15.08
N LYS A 78 -14.36 17.46 14.22
CA LYS A 78 -14.97 16.36 13.43
C LYS A 78 -14.24 15.06 13.65
N GLY A 79 -14.89 13.96 13.27
CA GLY A 79 -14.27 12.64 13.26
C GLY A 79 -12.95 12.63 12.50
N LYS A 80 -11.92 12.02 13.10
CA LYS A 80 -10.61 11.83 12.49
C LYS A 80 -10.69 10.61 11.58
N VAL A 81 -10.37 10.79 10.30
CA VAL A 81 -10.40 9.71 9.31
C VAL A 81 -9.03 9.58 8.69
N CYS A 82 -8.40 8.43 8.87
CA CYS A 82 -7.14 8.09 8.22
C CYS A 82 -7.36 7.82 6.72
N VAL A 83 -6.30 7.93 5.92
CA VAL A 83 -6.43 7.86 4.46
C VAL A 83 -6.89 6.49 3.99
N GLU A 84 -6.43 5.43 4.65
CA GLU A 84 -6.72 4.03 4.38
C GLU A 84 -8.21 3.75 4.57
N LYS A 85 -8.79 4.22 5.68
CA LYS A 85 -10.24 4.12 5.95
C LYS A 85 -11.07 4.87 4.93
N ARG A 86 -10.58 6.02 4.47
CA ARG A 86 -11.26 6.83 3.44
C ARG A 86 -11.25 6.12 2.09
N LEU A 87 -10.13 5.51 1.72
CA LEU A 87 -9.99 4.73 0.48
C LEU A 87 -10.86 3.47 0.52
N ASP A 88 -10.77 2.69 1.60
CA ASP A 88 -11.63 1.53 1.85
C ASP A 88 -13.12 1.87 1.73
N GLY A 89 -13.57 2.90 2.45
CA GLY A 89 -14.98 3.30 2.48
C GLY A 89 -15.53 3.75 1.11
N ARG A 90 -14.67 4.22 0.21
CA ARG A 90 -15.05 4.55 -1.18
C ARG A 90 -15.11 3.32 -2.06
N LEU A 91 -14.09 2.47 -1.99
CA LEU A 91 -13.91 1.31 -2.86
C LEU A 91 -14.87 0.17 -2.54
N ARG A 92 -15.18 -0.07 -1.26
CA ARG A 92 -16.06 -1.17 -0.81
C ARG A 92 -17.50 -1.11 -1.28
N LYS A 93 -17.91 -0.02 -1.93
CA LYS A 93 -19.24 0.12 -2.52
C LYS A 93 -19.36 -0.54 -3.90
N SER A 94 -18.24 -0.72 -4.60
CA SER A 94 -18.23 -1.14 -6.00
C SER A 94 -17.10 -2.09 -6.38
N MET A 95 -16.16 -2.36 -5.48
CA MET A 95 -15.03 -3.28 -5.70
C MET A 95 -15.19 -4.55 -4.89
N THR A 96 -14.58 -5.63 -5.35
CA THR A 96 -14.57 -6.92 -4.67
C THR A 96 -13.33 -7.07 -3.79
N ASP A 97 -12.19 -6.54 -4.23
CA ASP A 97 -10.90 -6.73 -3.55
C ASP A 97 -10.01 -5.49 -3.67
N ILE A 98 -9.37 -5.09 -2.57
CA ILE A 98 -8.22 -4.20 -2.58
C ILE A 98 -6.96 -5.05 -2.66
N ILE A 99 -6.23 -4.87 -3.75
CA ILE A 99 -4.99 -5.60 -4.02
C ILE A 99 -3.85 -5.02 -3.20
N GLY A 100 -3.79 -3.68 -3.11
CA GLY A 100 -2.85 -3.03 -2.22
C GLY A 100 -3.08 -1.54 -2.02
N PHE A 101 -2.48 -1.05 -0.95
CA PHE A 101 -2.41 0.36 -0.58
C PHE A 101 -1.01 0.90 -0.80
N VAL A 102 -0.94 2.20 -1.09
CA VAL A 102 0.27 3.01 -1.04
C VAL A 102 -0.03 4.18 -0.11
N VAL A 103 0.68 4.29 1.01
CA VAL A 103 0.48 5.31 2.05
C VAL A 103 1.73 6.15 2.18
N LEU A 104 1.55 7.47 2.13
CA LEU A 104 2.63 8.46 2.21
C LEU A 104 2.46 9.31 3.46
N GLY A 105 3.52 9.36 4.28
CA GLY A 105 3.61 10.20 5.46
C GLY A 105 4.95 10.94 5.53
N THR A 106 5.18 11.70 6.60
CA THR A 106 6.54 12.18 6.90
C THR A 106 7.49 10.99 7.07
N SER A 107 8.76 11.17 6.72
CA SER A 107 9.86 10.25 7.03
C SER A 107 10.71 10.74 8.21
N ASP A 108 10.34 11.88 8.82
CA ASP A 108 10.95 12.36 10.05
C ASP A 108 10.53 11.46 11.21
N GLN A 109 11.48 10.66 11.71
CA GLN A 109 11.21 9.65 12.73
C GLN A 109 10.70 10.26 14.04
N GLN A 110 11.17 11.47 14.41
CA GLN A 110 10.68 12.16 15.60
C GLN A 110 9.20 12.53 15.45
N SER A 111 8.81 13.13 14.32
CA SER A 111 7.41 13.42 14.04
C SER A 111 6.52 12.17 14.01
N ILE A 112 7.06 11.02 13.57
CA ILE A 112 6.34 9.73 13.60
C ILE A 112 6.20 9.24 15.05
N GLU A 113 7.27 9.28 15.83
CA GLU A 113 7.27 8.88 17.24
C GLU A 113 6.30 9.72 18.06
N ASP A 114 6.28 11.04 17.86
CA ASP A 114 5.37 11.95 18.56
C ASP A 114 3.88 11.60 18.37
N VAL A 115 3.54 10.95 17.25
CA VAL A 115 2.15 10.60 16.92
C VAL A 115 1.80 9.14 17.09
N THR A 116 2.78 8.23 17.02
CA THR A 116 2.58 6.78 17.09
C THR A 116 3.14 6.16 18.38
N GLY A 117 4.08 6.84 19.03
CA GLY A 117 4.93 6.34 20.10
C GLY A 117 6.09 5.47 19.62
N LEU A 118 6.35 5.40 18.30
CA LEU A 118 7.41 4.59 17.69
C LEU A 118 8.19 5.39 16.65
N ALA A 119 9.51 5.44 16.77
CA ALA A 119 10.40 6.02 15.78
C ALA A 119 10.63 5.02 14.63
N THR A 120 9.84 5.11 13.56
CA THR A 120 9.95 4.24 12.38
C THR A 120 10.34 5.03 11.12
N PRO A 121 10.97 4.43 10.11
CA PRO A 121 11.40 5.15 8.89
C PRO A 121 10.24 5.67 8.04
N THR A 122 9.10 4.96 8.07
CA THR A 122 7.87 5.36 7.41
C THR A 122 6.70 5.23 8.38
N LEU A 123 5.61 5.95 8.10
CA LEU A 123 4.43 5.95 8.95
C LEU A 123 3.61 4.65 8.76
N HIS A 124 3.63 3.78 9.76
CA HIS A 124 2.78 2.59 9.79
C HIS A 124 1.31 2.92 10.08
N LEU A 125 0.42 1.96 9.84
CA LEU A 125 -1.00 2.03 10.20
C LEU A 125 -1.16 2.39 11.68
N CYS A 126 -2.04 3.34 12.00
CA CYS A 126 -2.36 3.65 13.40
C CYS A 126 -3.15 2.51 14.06
N SER A 127 -3.30 2.55 15.39
CA SER A 127 -4.04 1.52 16.14
C SER A 127 -5.46 1.27 15.58
N ASP A 128 -6.21 2.33 15.27
CA ASP A 128 -7.56 2.22 14.72
C ASP A 128 -7.55 1.54 13.34
N CYS A 129 -6.63 1.93 12.45
CA CYS A 129 -6.51 1.32 11.13
C CYS A 129 -6.09 -0.15 11.22
N ARG A 130 -5.24 -0.53 12.18
CA ARG A 130 -4.85 -1.93 12.40
C ARG A 130 -6.01 -2.82 12.84
N GLN A 131 -7.07 -2.24 13.39
CA GLN A 131 -8.29 -2.97 13.76
C GLN A 131 -9.33 -2.95 12.62
N GLU A 132 -9.56 -1.78 12.02
CA GLU A 132 -10.67 -1.60 11.09
C GLU A 132 -10.35 -2.03 9.65
N ILE A 133 -9.12 -1.84 9.18
CA ILE A 133 -8.75 -2.20 7.81
C ILE A 133 -8.81 -3.71 7.58
N PRO A 134 -8.27 -4.58 8.46
CA PRO A 134 -8.42 -6.03 8.30
C PRO A 134 -9.86 -6.53 8.46
N ALA A 135 -10.75 -5.73 9.07
CA ALA A 135 -12.17 -6.08 9.21
C ALA A 135 -12.99 -5.70 7.96
N SER A 136 -12.41 -5.00 6.98
CA SER A 136 -13.08 -4.69 5.73
C SER A 136 -13.32 -5.96 4.90
N PRO A 137 -14.52 -6.15 4.32
CA PRO A 137 -14.83 -7.34 3.53
C PRO A 137 -14.04 -7.43 2.21
N ILE A 138 -13.40 -6.34 1.79
CA ILE A 138 -12.62 -6.29 0.54
C ILE A 138 -11.11 -6.20 0.79
N VAL A 139 -10.66 -6.38 2.03
CA VAL A 139 -9.25 -6.40 2.40
C VAL A 139 -8.93 -7.77 3.00
N SER A 140 -7.92 -8.44 2.47
CA SER A 140 -7.44 -9.70 3.01
C SER A 140 -6.21 -9.46 3.91
N PRO A 141 -5.87 -10.40 4.82
CA PRO A 141 -4.59 -10.34 5.53
C PRO A 141 -3.36 -10.37 4.62
N THR A 142 -3.51 -10.83 3.38
CA THR A 142 -2.44 -10.83 2.36
C THR A 142 -2.42 -9.57 1.51
N THR A 143 -3.44 -8.68 1.58
CA THR A 143 -3.44 -7.39 0.88
C THR A 143 -2.13 -6.65 1.15
N LEU A 144 -1.52 -6.13 0.08
CA LEU A 144 -0.24 -5.44 0.16
C LEU A 144 -0.42 -4.02 0.70
N ILE A 145 0.56 -3.53 1.43
CA ILE A 145 0.65 -2.13 1.82
C ILE A 145 2.09 -1.66 1.67
N VAL A 146 2.25 -0.57 0.93
CA VAL A 146 3.53 0.09 0.70
C VAL A 146 3.50 1.44 1.41
N HIS A 147 4.33 1.59 2.43
CA HIS A 147 4.58 2.85 3.10
C HIS A 147 5.73 3.57 2.42
N SER A 148 5.58 4.87 2.21
CA SER A 148 6.59 5.70 1.57
C SER A 148 6.72 7.06 2.27
N GLY A 149 7.92 7.61 2.24
CA GLY A 149 8.15 8.99 2.64
C GLY A 149 7.54 9.97 1.62
N LEU A 150 6.92 11.03 2.13
CA LEU A 150 6.31 12.05 1.29
C LEU A 150 7.36 12.81 0.46
N VAL A 151 8.48 13.16 1.10
CA VAL A 151 9.57 13.95 0.50
C VAL A 151 10.76 13.07 0.15
N GLN A 152 11.11 12.12 1.03
CA GLN A 152 12.20 11.17 0.80
C GLN A 152 11.62 9.86 0.28
N ASP A 153 12.25 9.24 -0.71
CA ASP A 153 11.86 7.92 -1.21
C ASP A 153 12.35 6.82 -0.25
N VAL A 154 11.86 6.83 0.99
CA VAL A 154 12.07 5.76 1.98
C VAL A 154 10.88 4.84 1.89
N ASN A 155 11.07 3.56 1.58
CA ASN A 155 9.97 2.65 1.27
C ASN A 155 10.00 1.38 2.11
N GLN A 156 8.82 0.97 2.57
CA GLN A 156 8.61 -0.30 3.26
C GLN A 156 7.36 -0.98 2.71
N ALA A 157 7.40 -2.29 2.53
CA ALA A 157 6.29 -3.06 1.97
C ALA A 157 5.98 -4.27 2.85
N PHE A 158 4.70 -4.46 3.14
CA PHE A 158 4.19 -5.53 3.99
C PHE A 158 2.90 -6.11 3.41
N THR A 159 2.46 -7.24 3.95
CA THR A 159 1.03 -7.55 3.95
C THR A 159 0.35 -6.89 5.16
N ILE A 160 -0.95 -6.60 5.04
CA ILE A 160 -1.76 -6.08 6.16
C ILE A 160 -1.63 -6.98 7.41
N GLY A 161 -1.66 -8.31 7.23
CA GLY A 161 -1.53 -9.27 8.33
C GLY A 161 -0.16 -9.23 9.00
N GLN A 162 0.93 -9.08 8.22
CA GLN A 162 2.28 -8.89 8.77
C GLN A 162 2.35 -7.59 9.56
N GLU A 163 1.88 -6.48 9.00
CA GLU A 163 1.93 -5.18 9.66
C GLU A 163 1.15 -5.18 10.98
N VAL A 164 -0.09 -5.69 10.97
CA VAL A 164 -0.90 -5.81 12.19
C VAL A 164 -0.20 -6.71 13.21
N GLY A 165 0.34 -7.85 12.77
CA GLY A 165 1.05 -8.78 13.64
C GLY A 165 2.29 -8.17 14.31
N MET A 166 3.08 -7.40 13.55
CA MET A 166 4.25 -6.69 14.07
C MET A 166 3.83 -5.65 15.11
N TYR A 167 2.98 -4.69 14.73
CA TYR A 167 2.65 -3.55 15.58
C TYR A 167 1.59 -3.82 16.66
N ALA A 168 0.98 -5.01 16.69
CA ALA A 168 0.17 -5.47 17.82
C ALA A 168 1.04 -5.89 19.02
N ARG A 169 2.32 -6.23 18.79
CA ARG A 169 3.23 -6.80 19.80
C ARG A 169 4.29 -5.83 20.29
N VAL A 170 4.45 -4.68 19.63
CA VAL A 170 5.45 -3.69 20.01
C VAL A 170 5.02 -3.06 21.34
N ASP A 171 5.67 -3.50 22.42
CA ASP A 171 5.81 -2.66 23.61
C ASP A 171 6.60 -1.42 23.18
N LYS A 172 6.15 -0.22 23.57
CA LYS A 172 6.79 1.05 23.21
C LYS A 172 8.28 1.10 23.52
N ASN A 173 8.75 0.21 24.41
CA ASN A 173 10.13 0.11 24.86
C ASN A 173 10.99 -0.93 24.11
N GLN A 174 10.43 -1.70 23.16
CA GLN A 174 11.17 -2.72 22.39
C GLN A 174 10.82 -2.63 20.91
N VAL A 175 11.52 -1.76 20.20
CA VAL A 175 11.46 -1.66 18.75
C VAL A 175 12.60 -2.52 18.19
N ASP A 176 12.27 -3.57 17.42
CA ASP A 176 13.27 -4.39 16.74
C ASP A 176 13.88 -3.59 15.56
N PRO A 177 15.16 -3.19 15.62
CA PRO A 177 15.77 -2.36 14.58
C PRO A 177 15.75 -3.02 13.20
N LEU A 178 15.80 -4.35 13.12
CA LEU A 178 15.83 -5.10 11.86
C LEU A 178 14.45 -5.14 11.17
N LEU A 179 13.36 -4.91 11.91
CA LEU A 179 12.02 -4.77 11.33
C LEU A 179 11.82 -3.41 10.63
N HIS A 180 12.75 -2.49 10.84
CA HIS A 180 12.71 -1.12 10.35
C HIS A 180 13.85 -0.79 9.40
N ASP A 181 14.52 -1.79 8.85
CA ASP A 181 15.43 -1.57 7.73
C ASP A 181 14.62 -1.03 6.55
N ALA A 182 14.69 0.29 6.37
CA ALA A 182 14.15 0.95 5.21
C ALA A 182 15.01 0.59 4.00
N LEU A 183 14.36 0.22 2.90
CA LEU A 183 15.05 0.17 1.63
C LEU A 183 15.14 1.62 1.14
N PRO A 184 16.36 2.16 0.93
CA PRO A 184 16.48 3.42 0.24
C PRO A 184 15.91 3.19 -1.16
N ASP A 185 14.88 3.95 -1.49
CA ASP A 185 14.38 4.23 -2.84
C ASP A 185 13.74 3.09 -3.68
N PHE A 186 13.30 3.49 -4.88
CA PHE A 186 12.67 2.67 -5.92
C PHE A 186 13.65 2.25 -7.02
N HIS A 187 14.95 2.51 -6.90
CA HIS A 187 15.91 2.28 -7.99
C HIS A 187 15.90 0.82 -8.47
N ASP A 188 15.63 -0.14 -7.56
CA ASP A 188 15.51 -1.57 -7.89
C ASP A 188 14.06 -2.07 -8.02
N TRP A 189 13.06 -1.19 -8.11
CA TRP A 189 11.66 -1.63 -8.17
C TRP A 189 11.38 -2.56 -9.36
N GLY A 190 11.99 -2.26 -10.52
CA GLY A 190 11.94 -3.15 -11.69
C GLY A 190 12.51 -4.55 -11.41
N ALA A 191 13.60 -4.65 -10.64
CA ALA A 191 14.18 -5.93 -10.23
C ALA A 191 13.26 -6.70 -9.28
N ARG A 192 12.53 -6.00 -8.39
CA ARG A 192 11.51 -6.61 -7.50
C ARG A 192 10.31 -7.12 -8.30
N VAL A 193 9.81 -6.36 -9.27
CA VAL A 193 8.77 -6.81 -10.21
C VAL A 193 9.24 -8.06 -10.98
N ASN A 194 10.48 -8.05 -11.50
CA ASN A 194 11.04 -9.21 -12.19
C ASN A 194 11.22 -10.42 -11.26
N THR A 195 11.54 -10.20 -9.99
CA THR A 195 11.62 -11.27 -8.97
C THR A 195 10.25 -11.89 -8.75
N TYR A 196 9.19 -11.10 -8.65
CA TYR A 196 7.82 -11.60 -8.56
C TYR A 196 7.46 -12.44 -9.80
N ILE A 197 7.72 -11.94 -11.02
CA ILE A 197 7.46 -12.68 -12.27
C ILE A 197 8.20 -14.03 -12.27
N LYS A 198 9.45 -14.08 -11.79
CA LYS A 198 10.21 -15.33 -11.66
C LYS A 198 9.58 -16.28 -10.64
N LEU A 199 9.16 -15.76 -9.48
CA LEU A 199 8.55 -16.55 -8.41
C LEU A 199 7.21 -17.17 -8.83
N THR A 200 6.44 -16.49 -9.68
CA THR A 200 5.16 -17.00 -10.18
C THR A 200 5.28 -17.87 -11.43
N GLY A 201 6.48 -17.98 -12.03
CA GLY A 201 6.68 -18.70 -13.29
C GLY A 201 6.18 -17.94 -14.53
N GLY A 202 5.96 -16.63 -14.42
CA GLY A 202 5.39 -15.79 -15.48
C GLY A 202 3.92 -15.44 -15.29
N GLN A 203 3.40 -14.52 -16.09
CA GLN A 203 2.04 -13.99 -15.96
C GLN A 203 0.94 -15.05 -16.19
N GLU A 204 1.15 -15.95 -17.16
CA GLU A 204 0.19 -17.02 -17.45
C GLU A 204 0.11 -18.02 -16.29
N ALA A 205 1.26 -18.45 -15.77
CA ALA A 205 1.34 -19.35 -14.62
C ALA A 205 0.79 -18.71 -13.34
N ALA A 206 0.99 -17.41 -13.15
CA ALA A 206 0.42 -16.67 -12.02
C ALA A 206 -1.11 -16.77 -11.94
N CYS A 207 -1.80 -16.89 -13.09
CA CYS A 207 -3.26 -17.00 -13.13
C CYS A 207 -3.78 -18.34 -12.56
N ALA A 208 -2.93 -19.38 -12.48
CA ALA A 208 -3.24 -20.65 -11.84
C ALA A 208 -3.01 -20.64 -10.31
N ILE A 209 -2.37 -19.59 -9.79
CA ILE A 209 -2.09 -19.41 -8.36
C ILE A 209 -3.25 -18.62 -7.73
N ASP A 210 -3.65 -18.97 -6.51
CA ASP A 210 -4.66 -18.19 -5.78
C ASP A 210 -4.16 -16.76 -5.50
N LEU A 211 -5.10 -15.83 -5.28
CA LEU A 211 -4.76 -14.42 -5.10
C LEU A 211 -3.91 -14.17 -3.84
N GLY A 212 -4.19 -14.91 -2.76
CA GLY A 212 -3.47 -14.76 -1.49
C GLY A 212 -2.00 -15.17 -1.62
N GLU A 213 -1.73 -16.29 -2.28
CA GLU A 213 -0.37 -16.75 -2.54
C GLU A 213 0.38 -15.80 -3.48
N ARG A 214 -0.28 -15.26 -4.52
CA ARG A 214 0.32 -14.21 -5.36
C ARG A 214 0.73 -12.99 -4.53
N GLN A 215 -0.14 -12.50 -3.65
CA GLN A 215 0.19 -11.36 -2.78
C GLN A 215 1.35 -11.68 -1.82
N ARG A 216 1.42 -12.92 -1.30
CA ARG A 216 2.54 -13.38 -0.47
C ARG A 216 3.85 -13.41 -1.25
N LEU A 217 3.85 -13.94 -2.48
CA LEU A 217 5.02 -13.94 -3.37
C LEU A 217 5.46 -12.53 -3.76
N ALA A 218 4.50 -11.63 -3.97
CA ALA A 218 4.78 -10.22 -4.20
C ALA A 218 5.45 -9.57 -2.99
N GLN A 219 4.95 -9.81 -1.76
CA GLN A 219 5.61 -9.30 -0.56
C GLN A 219 7.05 -9.81 -0.44
N LEU A 220 7.29 -11.11 -0.69
CA LEU A 220 8.65 -11.66 -0.71
C LEU A 220 9.54 -10.96 -1.74
N ALA A 221 9.02 -10.71 -2.94
CA ALA A 221 9.75 -10.00 -3.98
C ALA A 221 10.03 -8.53 -3.61
N LEU A 222 9.13 -7.89 -2.86
CA LEU A 222 9.25 -6.51 -2.41
C LEU A 222 10.22 -6.34 -1.23
N SER A 223 10.34 -7.36 -0.38
CA SER A 223 11.19 -7.35 0.82
C SER A 223 12.59 -7.91 0.61
N LYS A 224 12.88 -8.58 -0.51
CA LYS A 224 14.24 -9.03 -0.81
C LYS A 224 15.14 -7.83 -1.12
N THR A 225 16.13 -7.59 -0.27
CA THR A 225 17.31 -6.81 -0.65
C THR A 225 17.96 -7.53 -1.82
N VAL A 226 18.04 -6.87 -2.98
CA VAL A 226 18.83 -7.40 -4.09
C VAL A 226 20.28 -7.32 -3.63
N GLN A 227 20.83 -8.45 -3.19
CA GLN A 227 22.28 -8.54 -3.00
C GLN A 227 22.89 -8.40 -4.40
N SER A 228 23.47 -7.24 -4.66
CA SER A 228 24.23 -6.92 -5.87
C SER A 228 25.51 -7.72 -5.95
#